data_AF-A0A174JHY9-F1
#
_entry.id   AF-A0A174JHY9-F1
#
_cell.length_a   1.000
_cell.length_b   1.000
_cell.length_c   1.000
_cell.angle_alpha   90.00
_cell.angle_beta   90.00
_cell.angle_gamma   90.00
#
_symmetry.space_group_name_H-M   'P 1'
#
loop_
_entity.id
_entity.type
_entity.pdbx_description
1 polymer ?
#
loop_
_entity_poly.entity_id
_entity_poly.type
_entity_poly.pdbx_seq_one_letter_code
_entity_poly.pdbx_strand_id
1 'polypeptide(L)'
;MQQKAYKYRVYPIEEQRTFFAKCFGCCRKIWNLMLADRNQYYKDTGKSLYPQPAQYKKAYPYLKEVDSLALSNVQKQQNKAIKDHIENPKAFGVPKFKAKKRCKNSYTTNNQKGTVALVENGIKLPKIGVIRAVLHRMPEEGWKIKSATVSQKRDGSYYISVLCEKDAEDPERLPIDESRVLGLDYKSDGLYKDSNGNLAGMPKFFRKAQKRLAKLQKKLKNKEKDSKNYEKQLRKVAKLYVHVANQRRDYLQKLSTAITKQYDYIMVEDLNMRAMANKGFGNGKATMDNGFGMFQVMLAYKLKRKGGKLVVIDKWFPSSQLCNVCGYKNKKVKNLNVHSWICPVCGTEHDRDENAAINILIEGLRILYEEMKAA
;
A
#
# COMPACT_ATOMS: atom_id res chain seq x y z
N MET A 1 -4.63 -17.20 -12.34
CA MET A 1 -5.69 -16.78 -11.39
C MET A 1 -5.50 -15.32 -10.99
N GLN A 2 -6.34 -14.44 -11.53
CA GLN A 2 -6.27 -13.01 -11.24
C GLN A 2 -7.05 -12.66 -9.97
N GLN A 3 -6.57 -11.67 -9.21
CA GLN A 3 -7.21 -11.20 -7.98
C GLN A 3 -7.45 -9.69 -8.01
N LYS A 4 -8.67 -9.28 -7.63
CA LYS A 4 -9.10 -7.86 -7.59
C LYS A 4 -9.87 -7.60 -6.33
N ALA A 5 -9.44 -6.60 -5.57
CA ALA A 5 -10.11 -6.18 -4.35
C ALA A 5 -10.97 -4.93 -4.60
N TYR A 6 -12.25 -5.02 -4.28
CA TYR A 6 -13.18 -3.89 -4.30
C TYR A 6 -13.41 -3.39 -2.90
N LYS A 7 -13.13 -2.11 -2.67
CA LYS A 7 -13.25 -1.49 -1.34
C LYS A 7 -14.39 -0.51 -1.29
N TYR A 8 -15.35 -0.75 -0.41
CA TYR A 8 -16.56 0.05 -0.25
C TYR A 8 -16.61 0.73 1.13
N ARG A 9 -17.23 1.91 1.19
CA ARG A 9 -17.59 2.57 2.44
C ARG A 9 -18.89 1.96 2.95
N VAL A 10 -18.92 1.58 4.22
CA VAL A 10 -20.11 0.97 4.84
C VAL A 10 -20.59 1.71 6.08
N TYR A 11 -21.87 1.55 6.38
CA TYR A 11 -22.60 2.28 7.42
C TYR A 11 -23.34 1.31 8.34
N PRO A 12 -22.62 0.59 9.21
CA PRO A 12 -23.24 -0.38 10.12
C PRO A 12 -24.11 0.29 11.18
N ILE A 13 -25.21 -0.37 11.52
CA ILE A 13 -26.05 -0.06 12.69
C ILE A 13 -25.33 -0.47 14.00
N GLU A 14 -25.90 -0.11 15.15
CA GLU A 14 -25.21 -0.25 16.44
C GLU A 14 -24.91 -1.71 16.82
N GLU A 15 -25.84 -2.62 16.53
CA GLU A 15 -25.65 -4.07 16.72
C GLU A 15 -24.47 -4.60 15.89
N GLN A 16 -24.41 -4.19 14.61
CA GLN A 16 -23.33 -4.57 13.69
C GLN A 16 -21.98 -4.00 14.13
N ARG A 17 -21.95 -2.77 14.67
CA ARG A 17 -20.73 -2.18 15.24
C ARG A 17 -20.23 -2.96 16.45
N THR A 18 -21.14 -3.37 17.32
CA THR A 18 -20.84 -4.18 18.50
C THR A 18 -20.26 -5.53 18.09
N PHE A 19 -20.88 -6.19 17.11
CA PHE A 19 -20.37 -7.44 16.54
C PHE A 19 -18.97 -7.27 15.94
N PHE A 20 -18.72 -6.22 15.17
CA PHE A 20 -17.40 -5.94 14.61
C PHE A 20 -16.35 -5.68 15.70
N ALA A 21 -16.71 -4.95 16.76
CA ALA A 21 -15.83 -4.71 17.90
C ALA A 21 -15.45 -6.02 18.60
N LYS A 22 -16.41 -6.93 18.80
CA LYS A 22 -16.15 -8.29 19.31
C LYS A 22 -15.20 -9.06 18.39
N CYS A 23 -15.44 -9.05 17.08
CA CYS A 23 -14.57 -9.69 16.09
C CYS A 23 -13.13 -9.16 16.15
N PHE A 24 -12.94 -7.84 16.15
CA PHE A 24 -11.61 -7.23 16.24
C PHE A 24 -10.89 -7.60 17.55
N GLY A 25 -11.62 -7.65 18.67
CA GLY A 25 -11.10 -8.07 19.96
C GLY A 25 -10.64 -9.53 19.97
N CYS A 26 -11.50 -10.44 19.49
CA CYS A 26 -11.22 -11.87 19.43
C CYS A 26 -10.05 -12.18 18.50
N CYS A 27 -10.01 -11.60 17.30
CA CYS A 27 -8.90 -11.76 16.36
C CYS A 27 -7.56 -11.29 16.96
N ARG A 28 -7.59 -10.18 17.71
CA ARG A 28 -6.39 -9.68 18.42
C ARG A 28 -5.94 -10.63 19.52
N LYS A 29 -6.87 -11.14 20.34
CA LYS A 29 -6.55 -12.07 21.44
C LYS A 29 -5.97 -13.37 20.89
N ILE A 30 -6.59 -13.97 19.88
CA ILE A 30 -6.09 -15.19 19.22
C ILE A 30 -4.70 -14.99 18.65
N TRP A 31 -4.43 -13.88 17.96
CA TRP A 31 -3.08 -13.57 17.47
C TRP A 31 -2.05 -13.58 18.60
N ASN A 32 -2.35 -12.92 19.73
CA ASN A 32 -1.43 -12.81 20.84
C ASN A 32 -1.21 -14.14 21.56
N LEU A 33 -2.27 -14.93 21.77
CA LEU A 33 -2.16 -16.26 22.38
C LEU A 33 -1.29 -17.19 21.53
N MET A 34 -1.60 -17.29 20.22
CA MET A 34 -0.81 -18.12 19.31
C MET A 34 0.64 -17.65 19.20
N LEU A 35 0.90 -16.34 19.26
CA LEU A 35 2.26 -15.84 19.24
C LEU A 35 3.01 -16.17 20.54
N ALA A 36 2.34 -16.11 21.69
CA ALA A 36 2.91 -16.48 22.97
C ALA A 36 3.30 -17.96 23.00
N ASP A 37 2.40 -18.86 22.60
CA ASP A 37 2.65 -20.31 22.60
C ASP A 37 3.79 -20.67 21.65
N ARG A 38 3.85 -20.04 20.46
CA ARG A 38 4.97 -20.25 19.52
C ARG A 38 6.30 -19.77 20.10
N ASN A 39 6.31 -18.57 20.68
CA ASN A 39 7.54 -18.02 21.26
C ASN A 39 8.03 -18.88 22.42
N GLN A 40 7.12 -19.41 23.24
CA GLN A 40 7.46 -20.31 24.34
C GLN A 40 7.98 -21.64 23.81
N TYR A 41 7.25 -22.30 22.90
CA TYR A 41 7.67 -23.57 22.32
C TYR A 41 9.02 -23.48 21.59
N TYR A 42 9.26 -22.38 20.87
CA TYR A 42 10.54 -22.14 20.22
C TYR A 42 11.68 -21.94 21.22
N LYS A 43 11.44 -21.27 22.35
CA LYS A 43 12.45 -21.15 23.43
C LYS A 43 12.77 -22.51 24.05
N ASP A 44 11.76 -23.34 24.25
CA ASP A 44 11.92 -24.62 24.96
C ASP A 44 12.50 -25.73 24.08
N THR A 45 12.18 -25.74 22.78
CA THR A 45 12.52 -26.86 21.87
C THR A 45 13.35 -26.48 20.65
N GLY A 46 13.50 -25.18 20.37
CA GLY A 46 14.08 -24.68 19.11
C GLY A 46 13.22 -24.94 17.86
N LYS A 47 12.03 -25.54 18.00
CA LYS A 47 11.17 -25.94 16.87
C LYS A 47 9.98 -24.97 16.69
N SER A 48 9.37 -25.03 15.51
CA SER A 48 8.18 -24.22 15.18
C SER A 48 6.88 -24.91 15.60
N LEU A 49 6.00 -24.18 16.29
CA LEU A 49 4.64 -24.63 16.64
C LEU A 49 3.59 -24.02 15.70
N TYR A 50 2.54 -24.79 15.41
CA TYR A 50 1.39 -24.36 14.61
C TYR A 50 0.08 -24.44 15.42
N PRO A 51 -0.14 -23.54 16.38
CA PRO A 51 -1.32 -23.54 17.24
C PRO A 51 -2.61 -23.34 16.43
N GLN A 52 -3.68 -24.01 16.87
CA GLN A 52 -5.00 -23.94 16.24
C GLN A 52 -5.94 -23.04 17.07
N PRO A 53 -6.76 -22.15 16.46
CA PRO A 53 -7.68 -21.30 17.21
C PRO A 53 -8.67 -22.07 18.09
N ALA A 54 -8.98 -23.32 17.74
CA ALA A 54 -9.92 -24.16 18.48
C ALA A 54 -9.49 -24.44 19.92
N GLN A 55 -8.17 -24.58 20.19
CA GLN A 55 -7.67 -24.94 21.52
C GLN A 55 -7.99 -23.88 22.58
N TYR A 56 -8.09 -22.60 22.18
CA TYR A 56 -8.37 -21.50 23.10
C TYR A 56 -9.86 -21.33 23.41
N LYS A 57 -10.76 -22.02 22.68
CA LYS A 57 -12.22 -21.84 22.86
C LYS A 57 -12.74 -22.40 24.18
N LYS A 58 -12.03 -23.35 24.80
CA LYS A 58 -12.36 -23.88 26.13
C LYS A 58 -12.08 -22.82 27.21
N ALA A 59 -10.88 -22.24 27.21
CA ALA A 59 -10.48 -21.21 28.16
C ALA A 59 -11.15 -19.84 27.92
N TYR A 60 -11.56 -19.54 26.68
CA TYR A 60 -12.18 -18.27 26.31
C TYR A 60 -13.47 -18.50 25.51
N PRO A 61 -14.61 -18.78 26.19
CA PRO A 61 -15.87 -19.13 25.54
C PRO A 61 -16.41 -18.06 24.58
N TYR A 62 -16.18 -16.77 24.86
CA TYR A 62 -16.62 -15.65 24.01
C TYR A 62 -16.04 -15.71 22.57
N LEU A 63 -14.98 -16.49 22.33
CA LEU A 63 -14.46 -16.76 20.99
C LEU A 63 -15.46 -17.49 20.09
N LYS A 64 -16.50 -18.13 20.66
CA LYS A 64 -17.57 -18.80 19.90
C LYS A 64 -18.61 -17.81 19.34
N GLU A 65 -18.72 -16.62 19.93
CA GLU A 65 -19.67 -15.59 19.50
C GLU A 65 -19.34 -15.06 18.10
N VAL A 66 -18.04 -14.93 17.79
CA VAL A 66 -17.57 -14.36 16.52
C VAL A 66 -17.55 -15.39 15.39
N ASP A 67 -17.38 -14.91 14.16
CA ASP A 67 -17.21 -15.76 12.99
C ASP A 67 -15.96 -16.65 13.13
N SER A 68 -16.12 -17.97 12.97
CA SER A 68 -15.03 -18.95 13.06
C SER A 68 -13.99 -18.73 11.96
N LEU A 69 -14.43 -18.27 10.78
CA LEU A 69 -13.55 -17.95 9.65
C LEU A 69 -12.65 -16.75 9.97
N ALA A 70 -13.13 -15.81 10.78
CA ALA A 70 -12.32 -14.70 11.25
C ALA A 70 -11.13 -15.19 12.09
N LEU A 71 -11.33 -16.19 12.95
CA LEU A 71 -10.25 -16.77 13.76
C LEU A 71 -9.29 -17.62 12.93
N SER A 72 -9.81 -18.42 11.99
CA SER A 72 -8.99 -19.21 11.06
C SER A 72 -8.11 -18.32 10.18
N ASN A 73 -8.65 -17.20 9.69
CA ASN A 73 -7.86 -16.24 8.91
C ASN A 73 -6.73 -15.59 9.71
N VAL A 74 -6.90 -15.38 11.02
CA VAL A 74 -5.81 -14.87 11.88
C VAL A 74 -4.66 -15.86 11.95
N GLN A 75 -4.95 -17.16 12.06
CA GLN A 75 -3.93 -18.21 12.04
C GLN A 75 -3.19 -18.24 10.71
N LYS A 76 -3.92 -18.21 9.58
CA LYS A 76 -3.32 -18.17 8.23
C LYS A 76 -2.40 -16.95 8.06
N GLN A 77 -2.85 -15.78 8.51
CA GLN A 77 -2.06 -14.55 8.48
C GLN A 77 -0.79 -14.65 9.34
N GLN A 78 -0.85 -15.30 10.50
CA GLN A 78 0.31 -15.46 11.37
C GLN A 78 1.30 -16.48 10.80
N ASN A 79 0.83 -17.61 10.28
CA ASN A 79 1.66 -18.60 9.59
C ASN A 79 2.43 -17.95 8.45
N LYS A 80 1.73 -17.18 7.60
CA LYS A 80 2.36 -16.45 6.52
C LYS A 80 3.41 -15.44 7.04
N ALA A 81 3.07 -14.64 8.04
CA ALA A 81 4.01 -13.66 8.58
C ALA A 81 5.30 -14.28 9.17
N ILE A 82 5.20 -15.48 9.75
CA ILE A 82 6.36 -16.21 10.25
C ILE A 82 7.16 -16.80 9.09
N LYS A 83 6.48 -17.45 8.12
CA LYS A 83 7.12 -17.97 6.92
C LYS A 83 7.90 -16.87 6.18
N ASP A 84 7.25 -15.74 5.91
CA ASP A 84 7.87 -14.59 5.24
C ASP A 84 9.09 -14.06 6.02
N HIS A 85 9.05 -14.08 7.36
CA HIS A 85 10.18 -13.70 8.22
C HIS A 85 11.34 -14.71 8.15
N ILE A 86 11.05 -16.00 8.15
CA ILE A 86 12.06 -17.07 8.07
C ILE A 86 12.72 -17.05 6.69
N GLU A 87 11.94 -16.94 5.62
CA GLU A 87 12.44 -16.94 4.23
C GLU A 87 13.18 -15.64 3.88
N ASN A 88 12.74 -14.50 4.41
CA ASN A 88 13.37 -13.21 4.14
C ASN A 88 13.40 -12.30 5.37
N PRO A 89 14.33 -12.55 6.32
CA PRO A 89 14.41 -11.81 7.57
C PRO A 89 14.84 -10.34 7.39
N LYS A 90 15.52 -10.02 6.28
CA LYS A 90 15.91 -8.64 5.94
C LYS A 90 14.71 -7.79 5.53
N ALA A 91 13.74 -8.38 4.81
CA ALA A 91 12.55 -7.67 4.36
C ALA A 91 11.41 -7.68 5.39
N PHE A 92 11.25 -8.79 6.12
CA PHE A 92 10.15 -8.99 7.07
C PHE A 92 10.70 -9.14 8.49
N GLY A 93 10.29 -8.25 9.39
CA GLY A 93 10.65 -8.35 10.81
C GLY A 93 9.80 -9.37 11.57
N VAL A 94 10.28 -9.78 12.75
CA VAL A 94 9.59 -10.72 13.64
C VAL A 94 8.14 -10.27 13.93
N PRO A 95 7.14 -11.16 13.86
CA PRO A 95 5.78 -10.86 14.26
C PRO A 95 5.68 -10.34 15.70
N LYS A 96 4.92 -9.24 15.88
CA LYS A 96 4.78 -8.56 17.18
C LYS A 96 3.39 -8.77 17.78
N PHE A 97 3.31 -8.68 19.10
CA PHE A 97 2.04 -8.64 19.82
C PHE A 97 1.18 -7.44 19.39
N LYS A 98 -0.13 -7.65 19.27
CA LYS A 98 -1.11 -6.64 18.87
C LYS A 98 -1.72 -5.99 20.11
N ALA A 99 -1.72 -4.65 20.16
CA ALA A 99 -2.33 -3.86 21.23
C ALA A 99 -3.56 -3.08 20.73
N LYS A 100 -4.62 -3.00 21.55
CA LYS A 100 -5.92 -2.39 21.19
C LYS A 100 -5.81 -0.98 20.58
N LYS A 101 -4.99 -0.12 21.17
CA LYS A 101 -4.82 1.29 20.73
C LYS A 101 -3.85 1.45 19.55
N ARG A 102 -3.04 0.42 19.22
CA ARG A 102 -1.97 0.49 18.18
C ARG A 102 -2.29 -0.30 16.92
N CYS A 103 -2.93 -1.46 17.04
CA CYS A 103 -3.25 -2.30 15.89
C CYS A 103 -4.40 -1.72 15.05
N LYS A 104 -4.48 -2.16 13.79
CA LYS A 104 -5.64 -1.88 12.94
C LYS A 104 -6.84 -2.69 13.45
N ASN A 105 -8.02 -2.07 13.48
CA ASN A 105 -9.27 -2.77 13.71
C ASN A 105 -9.70 -3.39 12.38
N SER A 106 -9.47 -4.69 12.20
CA SER A 106 -9.89 -5.42 11.02
C SER A 106 -10.08 -6.91 11.31
N TYR A 107 -11.00 -7.54 10.59
CA TYR A 107 -11.10 -8.99 10.50
C TYR A 107 -11.44 -9.39 9.07
N THR A 108 -11.11 -10.63 8.70
CA THR A 108 -11.38 -11.18 7.38
C THR A 108 -12.26 -12.40 7.52
N THR A 109 -13.32 -12.48 6.75
CA THR A 109 -14.16 -13.67 6.59
C THR A 109 -14.06 -14.20 5.16
N ASN A 110 -14.31 -15.49 4.98
CA ASN A 110 -14.23 -16.15 3.68
C ASN A 110 -15.64 -16.41 3.16
N ASN A 111 -15.80 -16.35 1.84
CA ASN A 111 -17.05 -16.73 1.22
C ASN A 111 -17.17 -18.26 1.22
N GLN A 112 -18.25 -18.76 1.80
CA GLN A 112 -18.61 -20.18 1.77
C GLN A 112 -19.96 -20.27 1.09
N LYS A 113 -19.98 -20.62 -0.21
CA LYS A 113 -21.22 -20.82 -0.98
C LYS A 113 -22.23 -19.66 -0.84
N GLY A 114 -21.78 -18.41 -0.99
CA GLY A 114 -22.66 -17.22 -0.98
C GLY A 114 -22.90 -16.57 0.38
N THR A 115 -22.15 -16.94 1.42
CA THR A 115 -22.20 -16.25 2.72
C THR A 115 -21.71 -14.80 2.65
N VAL A 116 -20.89 -14.47 1.65
CA VAL A 116 -20.51 -13.10 1.31
C VAL A 116 -21.08 -12.75 -0.07
N ALA A 117 -21.92 -11.73 -0.13
CA ALA A 117 -22.55 -11.28 -1.37
C ALA A 117 -22.65 -9.75 -1.42
N LEU A 118 -22.58 -9.20 -2.62
CA LEU A 118 -22.95 -7.80 -2.90
C LEU A 118 -24.44 -7.79 -3.25
N VAL A 119 -25.21 -6.95 -2.57
CA VAL A 119 -26.64 -6.76 -2.80
C VAL A 119 -26.90 -5.28 -3.10
N GLU A 120 -28.02 -4.94 -3.73
CA GLU A 120 -28.31 -3.60 -4.29
C GLU A 120 -27.88 -2.42 -3.39
N ASN A 121 -28.16 -2.49 -2.08
CA ASN A 121 -27.83 -1.43 -1.11
C ASN A 121 -26.86 -1.84 0.00
N GLY A 122 -26.12 -2.93 -0.18
CA GLY A 122 -25.31 -3.45 0.91
C GLY A 122 -24.39 -4.61 0.60
N ILE A 123 -23.72 -5.07 1.65
CA ILE A 123 -22.84 -6.24 1.60
C ILE A 123 -23.33 -7.21 2.66
N LYS A 124 -23.69 -8.41 2.22
CA LYS A 124 -24.03 -9.53 3.10
C LYS A 124 -22.75 -10.13 3.68
N LEU A 125 -22.72 -10.31 5.00
CA LEU A 125 -21.66 -11.02 5.71
C LEU A 125 -22.24 -12.15 6.57
N PRO A 126 -21.43 -13.18 6.89
CA PRO A 126 -21.85 -14.25 7.80
C PRO A 126 -22.24 -13.71 9.18
N LYS A 127 -23.22 -14.36 9.82
CA LYS A 127 -23.78 -14.07 11.16
C LYS A 127 -24.48 -12.71 11.35
N ILE A 128 -24.11 -11.69 10.57
CA ILE A 128 -24.51 -10.30 10.82
C ILE A 128 -25.46 -9.72 9.76
N GLY A 129 -25.69 -10.46 8.68
CA GLY A 129 -26.64 -10.10 7.63
C GLY A 129 -26.09 -9.00 6.69
N VAL A 130 -27.01 -8.20 6.15
CA VAL A 130 -26.72 -7.14 5.18
C VAL A 130 -26.28 -5.87 5.89
N ILE A 131 -25.15 -5.30 5.46
CA ILE A 131 -24.65 -4.02 5.95
C ILE A 131 -24.79 -3.00 4.83
N ARG A 132 -25.42 -1.85 5.14
CA ARG A 132 -25.57 -0.76 4.20
C ARG A 132 -24.22 -0.28 3.65
N ALA A 133 -24.09 -0.23 2.34
CA ALA A 133 -22.85 0.11 1.65
C ALA A 133 -23.14 1.03 0.46
N VAL A 134 -22.19 1.91 0.14
CA VAL A 134 -22.20 2.66 -1.13
C VAL A 134 -21.42 1.83 -2.14
N LEU A 135 -22.14 1.16 -3.04
CA LEU A 135 -21.59 0.30 -4.08
C LEU A 135 -21.37 1.12 -5.35
N HIS A 136 -20.19 1.72 -5.49
CA HIS A 136 -19.84 2.52 -6.67
C HIS A 136 -19.32 1.71 -7.85
N ARG A 137 -19.12 0.39 -7.66
CA ARG A 137 -18.65 -0.58 -8.67
C ARG A 137 -19.18 -1.95 -8.31
N MET A 138 -19.38 -2.81 -9.30
CA MET A 138 -19.61 -4.23 -9.12
C MET A 138 -18.49 -5.04 -9.78
N PRO A 139 -18.19 -6.26 -9.29
CA PRO A 139 -17.38 -7.21 -10.03
C PRO A 139 -18.01 -7.50 -11.39
N GLU A 140 -17.18 -7.54 -12.43
CA GLU A 140 -17.60 -7.96 -13.76
C GLU A 140 -17.98 -9.46 -13.76
N GLU A 141 -18.64 -9.93 -14.81
CA GLU A 141 -18.98 -11.34 -14.96
C GLU A 141 -17.73 -12.25 -14.91
N GLY A 142 -17.90 -13.44 -14.32
CA GLY A 142 -16.83 -14.41 -14.10
C GLY A 142 -15.95 -14.15 -12.86
N TRP A 143 -16.08 -13.00 -12.18
CA TRP A 143 -15.37 -12.75 -10.92
C TRP A 143 -16.10 -13.35 -9.73
N LYS A 144 -15.50 -14.35 -9.09
CA LYS A 144 -16.04 -15.02 -7.89
C LYS A 144 -15.56 -14.32 -6.62
N ILE A 145 -16.46 -14.09 -5.67
CA ILE A 145 -16.10 -13.51 -4.37
C ILE A 145 -15.41 -14.57 -3.50
N LYS A 146 -14.17 -14.30 -3.06
CA LYS A 146 -13.37 -15.20 -2.22
C LYS A 146 -13.48 -14.86 -0.73
N SER A 147 -13.36 -13.59 -0.39
CA SER A 147 -13.34 -13.15 1.02
C SER A 147 -13.75 -11.69 1.17
N ALA A 148 -14.16 -11.32 2.37
CA ALA A 148 -14.42 -9.94 2.75
C ALA A 148 -13.61 -9.56 3.99
N THR A 149 -12.91 -8.43 3.91
CA THR A 149 -12.19 -7.85 5.06
C THR A 149 -12.90 -6.60 5.53
N VAL A 150 -13.45 -6.64 6.74
CA VAL A 150 -14.01 -5.47 7.41
C VAL A 150 -12.90 -4.74 8.12
N SER A 151 -12.86 -3.42 7.99
CA SER A 151 -11.86 -2.57 8.64
C SER A 151 -12.48 -1.29 9.17
N GLN A 152 -12.01 -0.83 10.33
CA GLN A 152 -12.40 0.43 10.94
C GLN A 152 -11.19 1.38 11.01
N LYS A 153 -11.37 2.60 10.51
CA LYS A 153 -10.41 3.70 10.64
C LYS A 153 -10.58 4.41 11.98
N ARG A 154 -9.55 5.15 12.39
CA ARG A 154 -9.52 5.84 13.70
C ARG A 154 -10.54 6.98 13.83
N ASP A 155 -11.10 7.46 12.72
CA ASP A 155 -12.19 8.43 12.68
C ASP A 155 -13.57 7.79 12.91
N GLY A 156 -13.63 6.46 13.03
CA GLY A 156 -14.86 5.68 13.18
C GLY A 156 -15.44 5.17 11.85
N SER A 157 -14.82 5.50 10.72
CA SER A 157 -15.30 5.03 9.41
C SER A 157 -14.98 3.55 9.17
N TYR A 158 -16.00 2.79 8.77
CA TYR A 158 -15.91 1.39 8.36
C TYR A 158 -15.78 1.24 6.84
N TYR A 159 -15.00 0.25 6.43
CA TYR A 159 -14.85 -0.16 5.04
C TYR A 159 -14.86 -1.67 4.94
N ILE A 160 -15.45 -2.20 3.88
CA ILE A 160 -15.35 -3.61 3.52
C ILE A 160 -14.55 -3.71 2.22
N SER A 161 -13.51 -4.53 2.24
CA SER A 161 -12.74 -4.90 1.04
C SER A 161 -13.15 -6.32 0.64
N VAL A 162 -13.86 -6.44 -0.47
CA VAL A 162 -14.27 -7.71 -1.07
C VAL A 162 -13.20 -8.15 -2.04
N LEU A 163 -12.56 -9.28 -1.78
CA LEU A 163 -11.58 -9.89 -2.66
C LEU A 163 -12.32 -10.82 -3.63
N CYS A 164 -12.19 -10.53 -4.92
CA CYS A 164 -12.69 -11.35 -6.00
C CYS A 164 -11.52 -12.01 -6.73
N GLU A 165 -11.76 -13.21 -7.24
CA GLU A 165 -10.83 -13.96 -8.07
C GLU A 165 -11.51 -14.36 -9.38
N LYS A 166 -10.72 -14.38 -10.45
CA LYS A 166 -11.12 -14.87 -11.76
C LYS A 166 -10.10 -15.90 -12.23
N ASP A 167 -10.62 -17.03 -12.68
CA ASP A 167 -9.84 -18.07 -13.34
C ASP A 167 -9.56 -17.58 -14.77
N ALA A 168 -8.57 -16.73 -14.88
CA ALA A 168 -8.04 -16.20 -16.13
C ALA A 168 -6.51 -16.23 -16.07
N GLU A 169 -5.90 -16.44 -17.23
CA GLU A 169 -4.48 -16.24 -17.44
C GLU A 169 -4.13 -14.75 -17.30
N ASP A 170 -2.87 -14.47 -16.97
CA ASP A 170 -2.41 -13.08 -17.01
C ASP A 170 -2.46 -12.60 -18.47
N PRO A 171 -2.81 -11.33 -18.74
CA PRO A 171 -2.87 -10.82 -20.10
C PRO A 171 -1.51 -11.00 -20.78
N GLU A 172 -1.54 -11.32 -22.07
CA GLU A 172 -0.34 -11.40 -22.90
C GLU A 172 0.47 -10.11 -22.81
N ARG A 173 1.80 -10.24 -22.88
CA ARG A 173 2.68 -9.07 -22.85
C ARG A 173 2.45 -8.24 -24.12
N LEU A 174 2.31 -6.94 -23.95
CA LEU A 174 2.17 -6.02 -25.08
C LEU A 174 3.50 -5.93 -25.85
N PRO A 175 3.48 -5.76 -27.18
CA PRO A 175 4.70 -5.46 -27.92
C PRO A 175 5.35 -4.17 -27.39
N ILE A 176 6.67 -4.08 -27.48
CA ILE A 176 7.37 -2.85 -27.10
C ILE A 176 7.19 -1.85 -28.24
N ASP A 177 6.51 -0.75 -27.92
CA ASP A 177 6.39 0.42 -28.77
C ASP A 177 7.11 1.58 -28.07
N GLU A 178 8.18 2.09 -28.67
CA GLU A 178 9.00 3.18 -28.12
C GLU A 178 8.23 4.49 -27.93
N SER A 179 7.10 4.68 -28.61
CA SER A 179 6.21 5.84 -28.37
C SER A 179 5.35 5.68 -27.12
N ARG A 180 5.27 4.47 -26.55
CA ARG A 180 4.40 4.11 -25.41
C ARG A 180 5.20 3.63 -24.20
N VAL A 181 6.46 4.04 -24.12
CA VAL A 181 7.32 3.83 -22.95
C VAL A 181 7.64 5.16 -22.25
N LEU A 182 7.90 5.13 -20.95
CA LEU A 182 8.15 6.35 -20.17
C LEU A 182 9.15 6.11 -19.04
N GLY A 183 10.21 6.92 -18.96
CA GLY A 183 11.10 6.98 -17.80
C GLY A 183 10.61 8.01 -16.79
N LEU A 184 10.63 7.67 -15.50
CA LEU A 184 10.23 8.57 -14.41
C LEU A 184 11.36 8.71 -13.38
N ASP A 185 11.92 9.92 -13.29
CA ASP A 185 12.83 10.31 -12.22
C ASP A 185 12.07 10.89 -11.02
N TYR A 186 12.47 10.52 -9.81
CA TYR A 186 11.79 10.96 -8.58
C TYR A 186 12.13 12.41 -8.23
N LYS A 187 11.10 13.22 -7.99
CA LYS A 187 11.27 14.60 -7.54
C LYS A 187 10.64 14.85 -6.17
N SER A 188 11.45 15.32 -5.22
CA SER A 188 11.02 15.48 -3.82
C SER A 188 10.07 16.66 -3.55
N ASP A 189 10.14 17.70 -4.37
CA ASP A 189 9.31 18.91 -4.32
C ASP A 189 8.04 18.83 -5.19
N GLY A 190 8.00 17.88 -6.13
CA GLY A 190 6.88 17.46 -6.96
C GLY A 190 6.49 16.00 -6.69
N LEU A 191 6.31 15.22 -7.76
CA LEU A 191 6.16 13.76 -7.75
C LEU A 191 7.26 13.08 -8.57
N TYR A 192 7.39 13.46 -9.84
CA TYR A 192 8.41 12.98 -10.77
C TYR A 192 8.67 13.99 -11.90
N LYS A 193 9.81 13.86 -12.57
CA LYS A 193 10.10 14.42 -13.91
C LYS A 193 10.14 13.24 -14.89
N ASP A 194 9.50 13.36 -16.04
CA ASP A 194 9.50 12.28 -17.05
C ASP A 194 10.50 12.51 -18.19
N SER A 195 10.74 11.45 -18.95
CA SER A 195 11.67 11.44 -20.10
C SER A 195 11.22 12.32 -21.27
N ASN A 196 10.00 12.84 -21.25
CA ASN A 196 9.48 13.79 -22.22
C ASN A 196 9.58 15.25 -21.71
N GLY A 197 10.26 15.46 -20.58
CA GLY A 197 10.45 16.77 -19.97
C GLY A 197 9.27 17.27 -19.14
N ASN A 198 8.17 16.51 -18.99
CA ASN A 198 7.03 16.96 -18.21
C ASN A 198 7.27 16.77 -16.70
N LEU A 199 6.75 17.72 -15.92
CA LEU A 199 6.82 17.69 -14.47
C LEU A 199 5.47 17.34 -13.85
N ALA A 200 5.41 16.22 -13.12
CA ALA A 200 4.26 15.93 -12.27
C ALA A 200 4.43 16.60 -10.91
N GLY A 201 3.63 17.62 -10.64
CA GLY A 201 3.58 18.27 -9.34
C GLY A 201 2.96 17.40 -8.24
N MET A 202 2.99 17.92 -7.01
CA MET A 202 2.24 17.34 -5.89
C MET A 202 1.55 18.47 -5.11
N PRO A 203 0.21 18.43 -4.88
CA PRO A 203 -0.52 19.50 -4.19
C PRO A 203 -0.18 19.75 -2.71
N LYS A 204 0.80 19.04 -2.13
CA LYS A 204 1.29 19.13 -0.75
C LYS A 204 0.15 19.11 0.30
N PHE A 205 -0.72 18.09 0.20
CA PHE A 205 -1.96 17.99 0.99
C PHE A 205 -1.72 18.05 2.50
N PHE A 206 -0.66 17.40 3.01
CA PHE A 206 -0.35 17.45 4.45
C PHE A 206 0.10 18.84 4.88
N ARG A 207 0.91 19.53 4.08
CA ARG A 207 1.36 20.90 4.38
C ARG A 207 0.17 21.87 4.49
N LYS A 208 -0.79 21.77 3.56
CA LYS A 208 -2.04 22.56 3.60
C LYS A 208 -2.85 22.31 4.88
N ALA A 209 -2.90 21.06 5.35
CA ALA A 209 -3.63 20.69 6.56
C ALA A 209 -2.86 20.97 7.87
N GLN A 210 -1.57 21.27 7.81
CA GLN A 210 -0.66 21.29 8.97
C GLN A 210 -1.07 22.31 10.04
N LYS A 211 -1.41 23.54 9.64
CA LYS A 211 -1.85 24.59 10.59
C LYS A 211 -3.08 24.13 11.39
N ARG A 212 -4.07 23.54 10.71
CA ARG A 212 -5.28 23.01 11.35
C ARG A 212 -4.96 21.80 12.24
N LEU A 213 -4.08 20.91 11.79
CA LEU A 213 -3.66 19.74 12.55
C LEU A 213 -2.96 20.13 13.86
N ALA A 214 -2.04 21.09 13.82
CA ALA A 214 -1.34 21.59 15.00
C ALA A 214 -2.32 22.16 16.05
N LYS A 215 -3.32 22.95 15.61
CA LYS A 215 -4.39 23.46 16.50
C LYS A 215 -5.18 22.32 17.14
N LEU A 216 -5.56 21.29 16.36
CA LEU A 216 -6.30 20.14 16.90
C LEU A 216 -5.47 19.30 17.87
N GLN A 217 -4.17 19.13 17.61
CA GLN A 217 -3.24 18.43 18.49
C GLN A 217 -2.96 19.19 19.79
N LYS A 218 -2.80 20.52 19.73
CA LYS A 218 -2.68 21.37 20.93
C LYS A 218 -3.92 21.23 21.82
N LYS A 219 -5.11 21.28 21.22
CA LYS A 219 -6.37 21.04 21.94
C LYS A 219 -6.42 19.63 22.56
N LEU A 220 -5.92 18.60 21.86
CA LEU A 220 -5.89 17.23 22.36
C LEU A 220 -4.94 17.08 23.56
N LYS A 221 -3.77 17.72 23.53
CA LYS A 221 -2.79 17.72 24.62
C LYS A 221 -3.40 18.24 25.93
N ASN A 222 -4.27 19.24 25.83
CA ASN A 222 -4.92 19.86 26.99
C ASN A 222 -6.17 19.10 27.47
N LYS A 223 -6.44 17.90 26.97
CA LYS A 223 -7.54 17.05 27.45
C LYS A 223 -6.97 15.90 28.29
N GLU A 224 -7.67 15.60 29.38
CA GLU A 224 -7.37 14.45 30.22
C GLU A 224 -7.45 13.17 29.39
N LYS A 225 -6.37 12.40 29.41
CA LYS A 225 -6.24 11.17 28.64
C LYS A 225 -7.35 10.19 29.00
N ASP A 226 -7.89 9.52 27.98
CA ASP A 226 -8.98 8.53 28.12
C ASP A 226 -10.35 9.09 28.58
N SER A 227 -10.48 10.40 28.81
CA SER A 227 -11.80 11.05 28.99
C SER A 227 -12.64 11.04 27.70
N LYS A 228 -13.98 11.10 27.84
CA LYS A 228 -14.91 11.24 26.69
C LYS A 228 -14.55 12.43 25.79
N ASN A 229 -14.06 13.52 26.39
CA ASN A 229 -13.65 14.72 25.67
C ASN A 229 -12.34 14.53 24.89
N TYR A 230 -11.38 13.79 25.47
CA TYR A 230 -10.16 13.39 24.78
C TYR A 230 -10.47 12.50 23.57
N GLU A 231 -11.34 11.50 23.72
CA GLU A 231 -11.74 10.64 22.60
C GLU A 231 -12.41 11.41 21.47
N LYS A 232 -13.34 12.32 21.81
CA LYS A 232 -13.99 13.21 20.82
C LYS A 232 -12.96 14.02 20.05
N GLN A 233 -11.96 14.58 20.73
CA GLN A 233 -10.91 15.37 20.11
C GLN A 233 -9.95 14.49 19.27
N LEU A 234 -9.61 13.29 19.75
CA LEU A 234 -8.78 12.33 19.02
C LEU A 234 -9.45 11.92 17.70
N ARG A 235 -10.77 11.71 17.70
CA ARG A 235 -11.54 11.45 16.47
C ARG A 235 -11.48 12.63 15.49
N LYS A 236 -11.51 13.88 15.96
CA LYS A 236 -11.34 15.07 15.08
C LYS A 236 -9.96 15.09 14.43
N VAL A 237 -8.90 14.79 15.18
CA VAL A 237 -7.54 14.64 14.64
C VAL A 237 -7.50 13.52 13.60
N ALA A 238 -8.08 12.35 13.91
CA ALA A 238 -8.12 11.21 13.02
C ALA A 238 -8.88 11.51 11.70
N LYS A 239 -10.00 12.24 11.77
CA LYS A 239 -10.77 12.68 10.59
C LYS A 239 -9.88 13.48 9.62
N LEU A 240 -9.10 14.43 10.14
CA LEU A 240 -8.21 15.24 9.30
C LEU A 240 -7.11 14.40 8.65
N TYR A 241 -6.49 13.48 9.41
CA TYR A 241 -5.50 12.55 8.85
C TYR A 241 -6.08 11.65 7.75
N VAL A 242 -7.30 11.12 7.97
CA VAL A 242 -8.00 10.29 6.97
C VAL A 242 -8.31 11.10 5.71
N HIS A 243 -8.76 12.34 5.87
CA HIS A 243 -9.03 13.25 4.75
C HIS A 243 -7.77 13.48 3.89
N VAL A 244 -6.66 13.91 4.49
CA VAL A 244 -5.38 14.12 3.79
C VAL A 244 -4.90 12.84 3.09
N ALA A 245 -5.00 11.70 3.77
CA ALA A 245 -4.61 10.42 3.19
C ALA A 245 -5.51 10.00 2.00
N ASN A 246 -6.78 10.36 2.02
CA ASN A 246 -7.71 10.09 0.93
C ASN A 246 -7.49 11.05 -0.26
N GLN A 247 -7.26 12.35 -0.02
CA GLN A 247 -6.94 13.31 -1.08
C GLN A 247 -5.68 12.88 -1.85
N ARG A 248 -4.61 12.54 -1.13
CA ARG A 248 -3.39 12.01 -1.73
C ARG A 248 -3.62 10.73 -2.51
N ARG A 249 -4.42 9.78 -1.97
CA ARG A 249 -4.72 8.54 -2.69
C ARG A 249 -5.51 8.81 -3.96
N ASP A 250 -6.49 9.73 -3.91
CA ASP A 250 -7.30 10.11 -5.06
C ASP A 250 -6.44 10.71 -6.17
N TYR A 251 -5.59 11.69 -5.84
CA TYR A 251 -4.65 12.30 -6.77
C TYR A 251 -3.76 11.25 -7.46
N LEU A 252 -3.10 10.40 -6.68
CA LEU A 252 -2.20 9.38 -7.22
C LEU A 252 -2.95 8.30 -8.02
N GLN A 253 -4.18 7.96 -7.66
CA GLN A 253 -5.00 7.05 -8.44
C GLN A 253 -5.37 7.63 -9.81
N LYS A 254 -5.77 8.90 -9.86
CA LYS A 254 -6.10 9.58 -11.12
C LYS A 254 -4.89 9.68 -12.02
N LEU A 255 -3.76 10.16 -11.47
CA LEU A 255 -2.51 10.31 -12.22
C LEU A 255 -1.99 8.98 -12.75
N SER A 256 -1.90 7.94 -11.90
CA SER A 256 -1.48 6.61 -12.35
C SER A 256 -2.43 6.03 -13.40
N THR A 257 -3.75 6.26 -13.30
CA THR A 257 -4.68 5.84 -14.36
C THR A 257 -4.39 6.55 -15.66
N ALA A 258 -4.21 7.88 -15.65
CA ALA A 258 -3.94 8.66 -16.86
C ALA A 258 -2.67 8.16 -17.57
N ILE A 259 -1.58 7.98 -16.83
CA ILE A 259 -0.30 7.50 -17.37
C ILE A 259 -0.45 6.08 -17.93
N THR A 260 -1.04 5.15 -17.17
CA THR A 260 -1.22 3.76 -17.65
C THR A 260 -2.26 3.63 -18.77
N LYS A 261 -2.99 4.67 -19.13
CA LYS A 261 -3.78 4.66 -20.37
C LYS A 261 -2.95 5.00 -21.59
N GLN A 262 -1.91 5.81 -21.42
CA GLN A 262 -1.05 6.27 -22.51
C GLN A 262 0.12 5.30 -22.73
N TYR A 263 0.82 4.93 -21.66
CA TYR A 263 2.07 4.17 -21.70
C TYR A 263 1.89 2.73 -21.21
N ASP A 264 2.54 1.78 -21.89
CA ASP A 264 2.49 0.34 -21.63
C ASP A 264 3.66 -0.16 -20.78
N TYR A 265 4.80 0.50 -20.89
CA TYR A 265 5.96 0.24 -20.07
C TYR A 265 6.40 1.51 -19.38
N ILE A 266 6.69 1.40 -18.09
CA ILE A 266 7.15 2.54 -17.30
C ILE A 266 8.39 2.11 -16.53
N MET A 267 9.42 2.94 -16.59
CA MET A 267 10.73 2.70 -16.01
C MET A 267 10.90 3.63 -14.81
N VAL A 268 11.31 3.08 -13.67
CA VAL A 268 11.55 3.82 -12.44
C VAL A 268 12.83 3.31 -11.78
N GLU A 269 13.47 4.15 -10.98
CA GLU A 269 14.55 3.70 -10.09
C GLU A 269 14.01 2.97 -8.86
N ASP A 270 14.77 1.98 -8.38
CA ASP A 270 14.59 1.45 -7.04
C ASP A 270 14.99 2.52 -6.01
N LEU A 271 14.01 3.08 -5.33
CA LEU A 271 14.23 4.08 -4.29
C LEU A 271 13.83 3.54 -2.94
N ASN A 272 14.78 3.58 -2.00
CA ASN A 272 14.45 3.35 -0.60
C ASN A 272 13.79 4.60 0.01
N MET A 273 12.51 4.78 -0.33
CA MET A 273 11.68 5.90 0.13
C MET A 273 11.65 6.04 1.66
N ARG A 274 11.85 4.94 2.41
CA ARG A 274 11.94 4.98 3.88
C ARG A 274 13.25 5.62 4.34
N ALA A 275 14.38 5.23 3.73
CA ALA A 275 15.67 5.85 4.00
C ALA A 275 15.66 7.34 3.63
N MET A 276 15.09 7.70 2.48
CA MET A 276 14.96 9.09 2.02
C MET A 276 14.01 9.94 2.87
N ALA A 277 13.07 9.31 3.59
CA ALA A 277 12.16 9.99 4.49
C ALA A 277 12.75 10.26 5.89
N ASN A 278 13.96 9.75 6.19
CA ASN A 278 14.59 9.94 7.49
C ASN A 278 15.05 11.38 7.72
N LYS A 279 15.15 11.76 9.00
CA LYS A 279 15.44 13.13 9.46
C LYS A 279 16.79 13.70 8.97
N GLY A 280 17.76 12.86 8.59
CA GLY A 280 19.10 13.28 8.20
C GLY A 280 19.16 14.14 6.93
N PHE A 281 18.17 14.04 6.04
CA PHE A 281 18.16 14.77 4.76
C PHE A 281 17.30 16.06 4.76
N GLY A 282 16.68 16.43 5.89
CA GLY A 282 15.80 17.62 5.97
C GLY A 282 14.47 17.53 5.19
N ASN A 283 14.36 16.61 4.24
CA ASN A 283 13.23 16.46 3.30
C ASN A 283 12.17 15.44 3.70
N GLY A 284 12.28 14.81 4.88
CA GLY A 284 11.40 13.72 5.29
C GLY A 284 9.89 14.07 5.26
N LYS A 285 9.53 15.33 5.52
CA LYS A 285 8.14 15.80 5.39
C LYS A 285 7.67 15.89 3.93
N ALA A 286 8.54 16.30 3.01
CA ALA A 286 8.23 16.38 1.58
C ALA A 286 8.08 14.98 0.99
N THR A 287 9.05 14.11 1.23
CA THR A 287 9.07 12.70 0.80
C THR A 287 7.85 11.94 1.32
N MET A 288 7.48 12.13 2.59
CA MET A 288 6.29 11.49 3.16
C MET A 288 4.97 12.03 2.61
N ASP A 289 4.90 13.27 2.16
CA ASP A 289 3.67 13.85 1.59
C ASP A 289 3.53 13.49 0.10
N ASN A 290 4.64 13.36 -0.62
CA ASN A 290 4.74 13.03 -2.04
C ASN A 290 4.07 11.69 -2.41
N GLY A 291 4.37 10.61 -1.69
CA GLY A 291 3.69 9.32 -1.89
C GLY A 291 4.13 8.50 -3.10
N PHE A 292 5.31 8.75 -3.69
CA PHE A 292 5.88 8.04 -4.84
C PHE A 292 5.85 6.51 -4.72
N GLY A 293 6.24 5.95 -3.57
CA GLY A 293 6.18 4.49 -3.38
C GLY A 293 4.76 3.92 -3.47
N MET A 294 3.73 4.68 -3.06
CA MET A 294 2.34 4.27 -3.25
C MET A 294 1.93 4.38 -4.73
N PHE A 295 2.46 5.37 -5.44
CA PHE A 295 2.23 5.60 -6.86
C PHE A 295 2.86 4.49 -7.72
N GLN A 296 4.11 4.07 -7.45
CA GLN A 296 4.73 2.92 -8.12
C GLN A 296 3.91 1.65 -7.98
N VAL A 297 3.40 1.35 -6.77
CA VAL A 297 2.49 0.20 -6.56
C VAL A 297 1.24 0.34 -7.43
N MET A 298 0.70 1.54 -7.59
CA MET A 298 -0.45 1.80 -8.44
C MET A 298 -0.16 1.60 -9.92
N LEU A 299 0.99 2.04 -10.41
CA LEU A 299 1.44 1.80 -11.77
C LEU A 299 1.60 0.29 -12.01
N ALA A 300 2.33 -0.41 -11.14
CA ALA A 300 2.63 -1.84 -11.28
C ALA A 300 1.37 -2.69 -11.47
N TYR A 301 0.36 -2.57 -10.58
CA TYR A 301 -0.84 -3.40 -10.73
C TYR A 301 -1.72 -2.97 -11.90
N LYS A 302 -1.68 -1.70 -12.34
CA LYS A 302 -2.47 -1.22 -13.47
C LYS A 302 -1.86 -1.64 -14.80
N LEU A 303 -0.55 -1.53 -14.94
CA LEU A 303 0.21 -1.99 -16.10
C LEU A 303 0.04 -3.50 -16.25
N LYS A 304 0.24 -4.27 -15.17
CA LYS A 304 0.08 -5.72 -15.19
C LYS A 304 -1.30 -6.17 -15.69
N ARG A 305 -2.36 -5.43 -15.38
CA ARG A 305 -3.74 -5.76 -15.80
C ARG A 305 -3.99 -5.67 -17.30
N LYS A 306 -3.11 -5.01 -18.04
CA LYS A 306 -3.25 -4.79 -19.48
C LYS A 306 -2.09 -5.39 -20.29
N GLY A 307 -1.26 -6.23 -19.68
CA GLY A 307 -0.09 -6.83 -20.34
C GLY A 307 1.17 -5.96 -20.33
N GLY A 308 1.11 -4.76 -19.74
CA GLY A 308 2.25 -3.87 -19.56
C GLY A 308 3.06 -4.19 -18.30
N LYS A 309 4.18 -3.47 -18.09
CA LYS A 309 5.08 -3.71 -16.95
C LYS A 309 5.67 -2.41 -16.38
N LEU A 310 5.79 -2.37 -15.05
CA LEU A 310 6.66 -1.42 -14.36
C LEU A 310 8.05 -2.06 -14.25
N VAL A 311 9.04 -1.48 -14.91
CA VAL A 311 10.44 -1.90 -14.86
C VAL A 311 11.13 -1.08 -13.78
N VAL A 312 11.78 -1.76 -12.85
CA VAL A 312 12.52 -1.12 -11.75
C VAL A 312 14.01 -1.33 -12.01
N ILE A 313 14.74 -0.26 -12.24
CA ILE A 313 16.19 -0.31 -12.48
C ILE A 313 16.95 -0.24 -11.15
N ASP A 314 18.22 -0.68 -11.17
CA ASP A 314 19.05 -0.69 -9.97
C ASP A 314 19.29 0.73 -9.43
N LYS A 315 19.21 0.87 -8.10
CA LYS A 315 19.37 2.16 -7.40
C LYS A 315 20.76 2.78 -7.51
N TRP A 316 21.77 2.01 -7.90
CA TRP A 316 23.15 2.47 -8.09
C TRP A 316 23.45 2.85 -9.53
N PHE A 317 22.50 2.64 -10.44
CA PHE A 317 22.61 3.11 -11.81
C PHE A 317 22.80 4.63 -11.81
N PRO A 318 23.87 5.16 -12.45
CA PRO A 318 24.23 6.57 -12.34
C PRO A 318 23.42 7.47 -13.31
N SER A 319 22.09 7.34 -13.32
CA SER A 319 21.17 8.01 -14.24
C SER A 319 21.42 9.52 -14.38
N SER A 320 21.57 10.24 -13.27
CA SER A 320 21.75 11.69 -13.27
C SER A 320 23.17 12.13 -13.64
N GLN A 321 24.14 11.21 -13.68
CA GLN A 321 25.54 11.51 -13.98
C GLN A 321 25.93 11.16 -15.41
N LEU A 322 25.16 10.30 -16.09
CA LEU A 322 25.44 9.91 -17.47
C LEU A 322 24.87 10.95 -18.44
N CYS A 323 25.60 11.28 -19.48
CA CYS A 323 25.06 11.96 -20.65
C CYS A 323 24.21 10.96 -21.44
N ASN A 324 22.92 11.25 -21.65
CA ASN A 324 22.04 10.37 -22.43
C ASN A 324 22.41 10.29 -23.92
N VAL A 325 23.27 11.19 -24.42
CA VAL A 325 23.68 11.24 -25.83
C VAL A 325 24.95 10.41 -26.07
N CYS A 326 25.99 10.61 -25.26
CA CYS A 326 27.31 10.01 -25.51
C CYS A 326 27.81 9.07 -24.40
N GLY A 327 27.05 8.89 -23.31
CA GLY A 327 27.42 8.01 -22.19
C GLY A 327 28.49 8.57 -21.24
N TYR A 328 28.97 9.80 -21.43
CA TYR A 328 29.96 10.41 -20.53
C TYR A 328 29.42 10.50 -19.10
N LYS A 329 30.23 10.04 -18.12
CA LYS A 329 29.85 10.05 -16.69
C LYS A 329 30.44 11.24 -15.95
N ASN A 330 29.63 12.27 -15.71
CA ASN A 330 30.00 13.44 -14.93
C ASN A 330 29.82 13.21 -13.42
N LYS A 331 30.91 12.89 -12.71
CA LYS A 331 30.90 12.66 -11.25
C LYS A 331 30.51 13.91 -10.44
N LYS A 332 30.65 15.13 -10.98
CA LYS A 332 30.33 16.39 -10.27
C LYS A 332 28.83 16.55 -10.03
N VAL A 333 27.99 15.94 -10.86
CA VAL A 333 26.51 15.99 -10.79
C VAL A 333 25.96 15.23 -9.57
N LYS A 334 26.81 14.50 -8.82
CA LYS A 334 26.44 13.99 -7.49
C LYS A 334 26.05 15.10 -6.51
N ASN A 335 26.55 16.32 -6.72
CA ASN A 335 26.12 17.48 -5.94
C ASN A 335 24.69 17.86 -6.31
N LEU A 336 23.76 17.77 -5.36
CA LEU A 336 22.34 18.01 -5.58
C LEU A 336 22.00 19.46 -5.98
N ASN A 337 22.93 20.40 -5.78
CA ASN A 337 22.76 21.81 -6.18
C ASN A 337 23.05 22.04 -7.68
N VAL A 338 23.57 21.02 -8.39
CA VAL A 338 23.74 21.09 -9.84
C VAL A 338 22.40 20.73 -10.48
N HIS A 339 21.75 21.72 -11.08
CA HIS A 339 20.47 21.55 -11.76
C HIS A 339 20.63 21.39 -13.28
N SER A 340 21.66 22.00 -13.87
CA SER A 340 22.03 21.82 -15.27
C SER A 340 23.54 21.63 -15.43
N TRP A 341 23.95 20.98 -16.52
CA TRP A 341 25.36 20.80 -16.86
C TRP A 341 25.55 20.58 -18.36
N ILE A 342 26.71 20.97 -18.88
CA ILE A 342 27.09 20.74 -20.27
C ILE A 342 28.02 19.54 -20.33
N CYS A 343 27.75 18.60 -21.24
CA CYS A 343 28.62 17.47 -21.46
C CYS A 343 29.96 17.91 -22.07
N PRO A 344 31.12 17.61 -21.44
CA PRO A 344 32.42 18.03 -21.96
C PRO A 344 32.86 17.25 -23.21
N VAL A 345 32.14 16.18 -23.58
CA VAL A 345 32.47 15.32 -24.73
C VAL A 345 31.63 15.69 -25.96
N CYS A 346 30.31 15.78 -25.83
CA CYS A 346 29.41 16.04 -26.95
C CYS A 346 28.80 17.45 -26.94
N GLY A 347 29.06 18.26 -25.92
CA GLY A 347 28.56 19.63 -25.83
C GLY A 347 27.07 19.77 -25.48
N THR A 348 26.32 18.67 -25.33
CA THR A 348 24.89 18.72 -25.00
C THR A 348 24.67 19.35 -23.63
N GLU A 349 23.73 20.29 -23.55
CA GLU A 349 23.24 20.84 -22.29
C GLU A 349 22.14 19.93 -21.72
N HIS A 350 22.24 19.63 -20.43
CA HIS A 350 21.30 18.75 -19.72
C HIS A 350 20.64 19.49 -18.57
N ASP A 351 19.30 19.47 -18.52
CA ASP A 351 18.58 19.49 -17.25
C ASP A 351 18.81 18.15 -16.54
N ARG A 352 19.27 18.20 -15.29
CA ARG A 352 19.71 17.01 -14.56
C ARG A 352 18.59 15.98 -14.39
N ASP A 353 17.39 16.43 -14.02
CA ASP A 353 16.26 15.54 -13.72
C ASP A 353 15.69 14.95 -15.01
N GLU A 354 15.63 15.73 -16.10
CA GLU A 354 15.23 15.25 -17.42
C GLU A 354 16.21 14.21 -17.98
N ASN A 355 17.51 14.51 -17.95
CA ASN A 355 18.54 13.59 -18.38
C ASN A 355 18.53 12.29 -17.54
N ALA A 356 18.28 12.39 -16.22
CA ALA A 356 18.10 11.22 -15.39
C ALA A 356 16.90 10.38 -15.85
N ALA A 357 15.74 11.00 -16.12
CA ALA A 357 14.54 10.32 -16.60
C ALA A 357 14.76 9.62 -17.96
N ILE A 358 15.50 10.25 -18.88
CA ILE A 358 15.87 9.64 -20.17
C ILE A 358 16.82 8.45 -19.96
N ASN A 359 17.84 8.57 -19.12
CA ASN A 359 18.74 7.45 -18.82
C ASN A 359 18.02 6.29 -18.13
N ILE A 360 17.03 6.57 -17.27
CA ILE A 360 16.18 5.56 -16.63
C ILE A 360 15.36 4.81 -17.68
N LEU A 361 14.82 5.53 -18.66
CA LEU A 361 14.11 4.94 -19.79
C LEU A 361 15.03 4.00 -20.59
N ILE A 362 16.20 4.49 -21.00
CA ILE A 362 17.17 3.72 -21.82
C ILE A 362 17.58 2.43 -21.09
N GLU A 363 17.97 2.53 -19.83
CA GLU A 363 18.39 1.36 -19.04
C GLU A 363 17.23 0.38 -18.80
N GLY A 364 16.03 0.90 -18.54
CA GLY A 364 14.85 0.07 -18.37
C GLY A 364 14.43 -0.64 -19.66
N LEU A 365 14.59 -0.01 -20.83
CA LEU A 365 14.40 -0.66 -22.13
C LEU A 365 15.41 -1.78 -22.34
N ARG A 366 16.71 -1.55 -22.06
CA ARG A 366 17.76 -2.58 -22.15
C ARG A 366 17.37 -3.84 -21.35
N ILE A 367 16.98 -3.65 -20.09
CA ILE A 367 16.55 -4.75 -19.21
C ILE A 367 15.31 -5.45 -19.78
N LEU A 368 14.34 -4.70 -20.29
CA LEU A 368 13.11 -5.25 -20.85
C LEU A 368 13.38 -6.11 -22.08
N TYR A 369 14.25 -5.66 -22.99
CA TYR A 369 14.65 -6.44 -24.17
C TYR A 369 15.41 -7.71 -23.78
N GLU A 370 16.29 -7.67 -22.78
CA GLU A 370 17.00 -8.85 -22.27
C GLU A 370 16.03 -9.90 -21.70
N GLU A 371 15.04 -9.46 -20.92
CA GLU A 371 14.00 -10.35 -20.40
C GLU A 371 13.11 -10.96 -21.49
N MET A 372 12.92 -10.26 -22.61
CA MET A 372 12.14 -10.77 -23.75
C MET A 372 12.94 -11.74 -24.63
N LYS A 373 14.26 -11.58 -24.72
CA LYS A 373 15.13 -12.54 -25.42
C LYS A 373 15.30 -13.85 -24.64
N ALA A 374 15.19 -13.79 -23.32
CA ALA A 374 15.36 -14.94 -22.43
C ALA A 374 14.06 -15.75 -22.19
N ALA A 375 12.91 -15.20 -22.59
CA ALA A 375 11.59 -15.84 -22.49
C ALA A 375 11.23 -16.51 -23.82
#